data_AF-A0A7K5HZI6-F1
#
_entry.id   AF-A0A7K5HZI6-F1
#
_cell.length_a   1.000
_cell.length_b   1.000
_cell.length_c   1.000
_cell.angle_alpha   90.00
_cell.angle_beta   90.00
_cell.angle_gamma   90.00
#
_symmetry.space_group_name_H-M   'P 1'
#
loop_
_entity.id
_entity.type
_entity.pdbx_description
1 polymer ?
#
loop_
_entity_poly.entity_id
_entity_poly.type
_entity_poly.pdbx_seq_one_letter_code
_entity_poly.pdbx_strand_id
1 'polypeptide(L)'
;EMELRRQALEDERRRREQLERRLQDETARRQKLVEKEVKMREKHFSQARPLTRYLPIRKEDFNLRLHIESSGHNVDTCYHVILTEKMCKGYLVKMGG
;
A
#
# COMPACT_ATOMS: atom_id res chain seq x y z
N GLU A 1 -9.96 54.82 25.42
CA GLU A 1 -9.54 53.49 25.94
C GLU A 1 -10.39 52.33 25.36
N MET A 2 -11.72 52.39 25.46
CA MET A 2 -12.64 51.37 24.90
C MET A 2 -12.54 51.18 23.38
N GLU A 3 -12.32 52.25 22.63
CA GLU A 3 -12.29 52.22 21.16
C GLU A 3 -11.02 51.54 20.61
N LEU A 4 -9.86 51.81 21.23
CA LEU A 4 -8.59 51.13 20.97
C LEU A 4 -8.69 49.62 21.26
N ARG A 5 -9.37 49.24 22.35
CA ARG A 5 -9.59 47.83 22.71
C ARG A 5 -10.49 47.12 21.70
N ARG A 6 -11.51 47.80 21.16
CA ARG A 6 -12.37 47.27 20.09
C ARG A 6 -11.59 47.05 18.80
N GLN A 7 -10.76 48.02 18.42
CA GLN A 7 -9.95 47.96 17.21
C GLN A 7 -8.91 46.83 17.27
N ALA A 8 -8.26 46.64 18.43
CA ALA A 8 -7.33 45.53 18.66
C ALA A 8 -8.00 44.15 18.52
N LEU A 9 -9.24 43.99 18.99
CA LEU A 9 -10.01 42.74 18.86
C LEU A 9 -10.39 42.47 17.39
N GLU A 10 -10.78 43.50 16.64
CA GLU A 10 -11.09 43.37 15.21
C GLU A 10 -9.85 42.97 14.39
N ASP A 11 -8.70 43.53 14.71
CA ASP A 11 -7.44 43.21 14.03
C ASP A 11 -6.94 41.80 14.38
N GLU A 12 -7.11 41.35 15.62
CA GLU A 12 -6.85 39.96 15.99
C GLU A 12 -7.76 39.00 15.21
N ARG A 13 -9.05 39.33 15.10
CA ARG A 13 -10.02 38.50 14.37
C ARG A 13 -9.66 38.39 12.89
N ARG A 14 -9.32 39.52 12.24
CA ARG A 14 -8.83 39.53 10.86
C ARG A 14 -7.57 38.68 10.68
N ARG A 15 -6.63 38.75 11.62
CA ARG A 15 -5.40 37.97 11.57
C ARG A 15 -5.67 36.47 11.69
N ARG A 16 -6.58 36.06 12.59
CA ARG A 16 -7.02 34.66 12.73
C ARG A 16 -7.69 34.15 11.45
N GLU A 17 -8.63 34.92 10.90
CA GLU A 17 -9.34 34.55 9.66
C GLU A 17 -8.38 34.38 8.47
N GLN A 18 -7.35 35.24 8.35
CA GLN A 18 -6.34 35.10 7.30
C GLN A 18 -5.47 33.85 7.47
N LEU A 19 -5.07 33.54 8.71
CA LEU A 19 -4.29 32.33 9.01
C LEU A 19 -5.10 31.06 8.73
N GLU A 20 -6.37 31.04 9.10
CA GLU A 20 -7.26 29.92 8.86
C GLU A 20 -7.48 29.67 7.36
N ARG A 21 -7.68 30.74 6.56
CA ARG A 21 -7.75 30.62 5.09
C ARG A 21 -6.48 30.02 4.50
N ARG A 22 -5.30 30.49 4.92
CA ARG A 22 -4.01 29.94 4.44
C ARG A 22 -3.86 28.46 4.80
N LEU A 23 -4.26 28.07 6.01
CA LEU A 23 -4.22 26.69 6.46
C LEU A 23 -5.17 25.81 5.64
N GLN A 24 -6.38 26.29 5.35
CA GLN A 24 -7.34 25.57 4.50
C GLN A 24 -6.80 25.37 3.08
N ASP A 25 -6.19 26.39 2.47
CA ASP A 25 -5.58 26.27 1.15
C ASP A 25 -4.41 25.28 1.13
N GLU A 26 -3.56 25.30 2.16
CA GLU A 26 -2.44 24.38 2.27
C GLU A 26 -2.91 22.93 2.46
N THR A 27 -3.90 22.71 3.33
CA THR A 27 -4.47 21.37 3.58
C THR A 27 -5.15 20.83 2.31
N ALA A 28 -5.91 21.66 1.59
CA ALA A 28 -6.50 21.29 0.30
C ALA A 28 -5.43 20.93 -0.75
N ARG A 29 -4.31 21.66 -0.78
CA ARG A 29 -3.18 21.35 -1.67
C ARG A 29 -2.53 20.01 -1.30
N ARG A 30 -2.29 19.75 -0.02
CA ARG A 30 -1.75 18.47 0.47
C ARG A 30 -2.69 17.30 0.14
N GLN A 31 -3.99 17.49 0.35
CA GLN A 31 -4.99 16.46 0.04
C GLN A 31 -4.98 16.06 -1.43
N LYS A 32 -4.90 17.04 -2.35
CA LYS A 32 -4.79 16.77 -3.80
C LYS A 32 -3.55 15.98 -4.17
N LEU A 33 -2.44 16.13 -3.45
CA LEU A 33 -1.22 15.34 -3.68
C LEU A 33 -1.41 13.89 -3.22
N VAL A 34 -2.00 13.69 -2.04
CA VAL A 34 -2.32 12.36 -1.50
C VAL A 34 -3.26 11.61 -2.45
N GLU A 35 -4.33 12.24 -2.92
CA GLU A 35 -5.28 11.62 -3.86
C GLU A 35 -4.61 11.19 -5.17
N LYS A 36 -3.70 12.02 -5.71
CA LYS A 36 -2.92 11.65 -6.90
C LYS A 36 -2.03 10.45 -6.64
N GLU A 37 -1.37 10.39 -5.49
CA GLU A 37 -0.50 9.28 -5.12
C GLU A 37 -1.28 7.98 -4.93
N VAL A 38 -2.41 8.02 -4.20
CA VAL A 38 -3.30 6.87 -4.01
C VAL A 38 -3.79 6.34 -5.35
N LYS A 39 -4.26 7.23 -6.24
CA LYS A 39 -4.73 6.85 -7.59
C LYS A 39 -3.64 6.19 -8.43
N MET A 40 -2.37 6.63 -8.30
CA MET A 40 -1.25 5.98 -8.97
C MET A 40 -1.01 4.58 -8.40
N ARG A 41 -1.02 4.43 -7.07
CA ARG A 41 -0.84 3.13 -6.39
C ARG A 41 -1.94 2.11 -6.75
N GLU A 42 -3.20 2.54 -6.86
CA GLU A 42 -4.32 1.68 -7.28
C GLU A 42 -4.10 1.08 -8.67
N LYS A 43 -3.60 1.89 -9.63
CA LYS A 43 -3.29 1.41 -10.99
C LYS A 43 -2.20 0.33 -11.01
N HIS A 44 -1.20 0.46 -10.13
CA HIS A 44 -0.12 -0.51 -10.00
C HIS A 44 -0.56 -1.82 -9.31
N PHE A 45 -1.71 -1.86 -8.64
CA PHE A 45 -2.18 -3.05 -7.93
C PHE A 45 -2.55 -4.21 -8.87
N SER A 46 -2.90 -3.91 -10.13
CA SER A 46 -3.22 -4.92 -11.14
C SER A 46 -2.03 -5.82 -11.52
N GLN A 47 -0.79 -5.35 -11.31
CA GLN A 47 0.46 -6.07 -11.60
C GLN A 47 1.32 -6.31 -10.34
N ALA A 48 0.97 -5.68 -9.21
CA ALA A 48 1.69 -5.87 -7.96
C ALA A 48 1.38 -7.25 -7.41
N ARG A 49 2.42 -8.08 -7.23
CA ARG A 49 2.28 -9.33 -6.48
C ARG A 49 1.83 -8.97 -5.05
N PRO A 50 0.82 -9.65 -4.49
CA PRO A 50 0.42 -9.42 -3.11
C PRO A 50 1.62 -9.46 -2.18
N LEU A 51 1.75 -8.51 -1.26
CA LEU A 51 2.84 -8.48 -0.26
C LEU A 51 2.91 -9.79 0.53
N THR A 52 1.76 -10.44 0.71
CA THR A 52 1.62 -11.78 1.30
C THR A 52 2.42 -12.86 0.59
N ARG A 53 2.86 -12.65 -0.67
CA ARG A 53 3.76 -13.56 -1.38
C ARG A 53 5.23 -13.44 -0.91
N TYR A 54 5.64 -12.29 -0.38
CA TYR A 54 7.00 -12.08 0.14
C TYR A 54 7.10 -12.29 1.67
N LEU A 55 5.95 -12.38 2.34
CA LEU A 55 5.91 -12.64 3.77
C LEU A 55 5.98 -14.16 4.04
N PRO A 56 6.65 -14.60 5.12
CA PRO A 56 6.65 -16.01 5.51
C PRO A 56 5.24 -16.51 5.81
N ILE A 57 4.87 -17.66 5.25
CA ILE A 57 3.60 -18.32 5.57
C ILE A 57 3.77 -19.09 6.88
N ARG A 58 3.04 -18.71 7.93
CA ARG A 58 3.12 -19.30 9.28
C ARG A 58 1.91 -20.18 9.64
N LYS A 59 1.17 -20.64 8.63
CA LYS A 59 0.02 -21.53 8.84
C LYS A 59 0.50 -22.90 9.29
N GLU A 60 -0.14 -23.45 10.33
CA GLU A 60 0.16 -24.81 10.83
C GLU A 60 -0.24 -25.88 9.81
N ASP A 61 -1.29 -25.63 9.03
CA ASP A 61 -1.83 -26.48 7.96
C ASP A 61 -1.22 -26.18 6.58
N PHE A 62 -0.01 -25.60 6.54
CA PHE A 62 0.62 -25.23 5.28
C PHE A 62 1.01 -26.45 4.45
N ASN A 63 0.37 -26.59 3.28
CA ASN A 63 0.72 -27.60 2.29
C ASN A 63 1.59 -27.00 1.18
N LEU A 64 2.89 -27.31 1.20
CA LEU A 64 3.86 -26.79 0.24
C LEU A 64 3.55 -27.20 -1.21
N ARG A 65 3.02 -28.42 -1.43
CA ARG A 65 2.68 -28.90 -2.76
C ARG A 65 1.58 -28.06 -3.40
N LEU A 66 0.46 -27.89 -2.67
CA LEU A 66 -0.67 -27.07 -3.12
C LEU A 66 -0.25 -25.61 -3.34
N HIS A 67 0.67 -25.09 -2.52
CA HIS A 67 1.20 -23.74 -2.68
C HIS A 67 1.99 -23.57 -4.00
N ILE A 68 2.78 -24.56 -4.39
CA ILE A 68 3.53 -24.55 -5.65
C ILE A 68 2.57 -24.68 -6.85
N GLU A 69 1.60 -25.58 -6.77
CA GLU A 69 0.59 -25.79 -7.81
C GLU A 69 -0.26 -24.53 -8.06
N SER A 70 -0.75 -23.89 -6.99
CA SER A 70 -1.48 -22.62 -7.08
C SER A 70 -0.63 -21.44 -7.60
N SER A 71 0.69 -21.55 -7.52
CA SER A 71 1.62 -20.59 -8.11
C SER A 71 1.85 -20.80 -9.62
N GLY A 72 1.21 -21.82 -10.22
CA GLY A 72 1.25 -22.10 -11.65
C GLY A 72 2.36 -23.06 -12.07
N HIS A 73 2.83 -23.92 -11.15
CA HIS A 73 3.85 -24.92 -11.43
C HIS A 73 3.29 -26.33 -11.28
N ASN A 74 3.49 -27.20 -12.28
CA ASN A 74 3.09 -28.60 -12.19
C ASN A 74 4.26 -29.45 -11.65
N VAL A 75 4.12 -29.93 -10.41
CA VAL A 75 5.15 -30.72 -9.73
C VAL A 75 5.35 -32.09 -10.38
N ASP A 76 4.28 -32.70 -10.91
CA ASP A 76 4.33 -34.03 -11.54
C ASP A 76 5.12 -34.04 -12.85
N THR A 77 5.17 -32.90 -13.53
CA THR A 77 5.94 -32.73 -14.78
C THR A 77 7.40 -32.35 -14.55
N CYS A 78 7.82 -32.11 -13.30
CA CYS A 78 9.16 -31.64 -12.97
C CYS A 78 10.04 -32.75 -12.38
N TYR A 79 10.68 -33.54 -13.23
CA TYR A 79 11.49 -34.71 -12.83
C TYR A 79 12.69 -34.41 -11.92
N HIS A 80 13.19 -33.17 -11.91
CA HIS A 80 14.36 -32.76 -11.11
C HIS A 80 13.97 -32.07 -9.79
N VAL A 81 12.68 -32.14 -9.40
CA VAL A 81 12.19 -31.51 -8.18
C VAL A 81 12.17 -32.51 -7.04
N ILE A 82 12.83 -32.13 -5.95
CA ILE A 82 12.75 -32.82 -4.66
C ILE A 82 11.83 -31.99 -3.79
N LEU A 83 10.67 -32.55 -3.46
CA LEU A 83 9.68 -31.92 -2.61
C LEU A 83 9.51 -32.69 -1.30
N THR A 84 9.56 -31.95 -0.19
CA THR A 84 9.24 -32.42 1.16
C THR A 84 8.20 -31.49 1.76
N GLU A 85 7.70 -31.76 2.97
CA GLU A 85 6.72 -30.88 3.63
C GLU A 85 7.19 -29.43 3.77
N LYS A 86 8.51 -29.19 3.90
CA LYS A 86 9.09 -27.88 4.23
C LYS A 86 10.12 -27.36 3.23
N MET A 87 10.46 -28.15 2.22
CA MET A 87 11.51 -27.81 1.25
C MET A 87 11.13 -28.25 -0.14
N CYS A 88 11.37 -27.37 -1.11
CA CYS A 88 11.33 -27.65 -2.53
C CYS A 88 12.71 -27.28 -3.12
N LYS A 89 13.36 -28.22 -3.79
CA LYS A 89 14.66 -28.03 -4.45
C LYS A 89 14.59 -28.53 -5.87
N GLY A 90 15.19 -27.80 -6.81
CA GLY A 90 15.24 -28.16 -8.23
C GLY A 90 14.67 -27.07 -9.12
N TYR A 91 14.30 -27.46 -10.34
CA TYR A 91 13.76 -26.56 -11.36
C TYR A 91 12.27 -26.82 -11.58
N LEU A 92 11.46 -25.78 -11.43
CA LEU A 92 10.02 -25.82 -11.72
C LEU A 92 9.76 -25.22 -13.10
N VAL A 93 8.89 -25.85 -13.88
CA VAL A 93 8.38 -25.30 -15.13
C VAL A 93 7.11 -24.52 -14.83
N LYS A 94 6.95 -23.34 -15.45
CA LYS A 94 5.73 -22.54 -15.32
C LYS A 94 4.73 -23.00 -16.38
N MET A 95 3.49 -23.28 -15.97
CA MET A 95 2.41 -23.59 -16.90
C MET A 95 2.07 -22.34 -17.72
N GLY A 96 2.16 -22.43 -19.05
CA GLY A 96 1.79 -21.34 -19.98
C GLY A 96 2.95 -20.47 -20.48
N GLY A 97 4.12 -21.07 -20.72
CA GLY A 97 5.18 -20.50 -21.56
C GLY A 97 5.21 -21.22 -22.90
#